data_AF-A0A2N6SGV9-F1
#
_entry.id   AF-A0A2N6SGV9-F1
#
_cell.length_a   1.000
_cell.length_b   1.000
_cell.length_c   1.000
_cell.angle_alpha   90.00
_cell.angle_beta   90.00
_cell.angle_gamma   90.00
#
_symmetry.space_group_name_H-M   'P 1'
#
loop_
_entity.id
_entity.type
_entity.pdbx_description
1 polymer ?
#
loop_
_entity_poly.entity_id
_entity_poly.type
_entity_poly.pdbx_seq_one_letter_code
_entity_poly.pdbx_strand_id
1 'polypeptide(L)'
;MTIVIKRVLASTLKEMAEKKSLSKITINDLTQACDVSRQTFYNNFKDIYDLVEWIYLKEVVTPIERGKIYDRWQDALTSIFQYISENHVFVLNTYRSFGKGFLEKVLRQEIELFLSNQVFKKIKVTKEEAKQVEFSYSFYTYALVGVGLDWIEKQMPESVEELVGRIEKVMLGEIISLL
;
A
#
# COMPACT_ATOMS: atom_id res chain seq x y z
N MET A 1 1.32 -10.24 22.97
CA MET A 1 2.77 -9.98 22.78
C MET A 1 2.95 -8.56 22.27
N THR A 2 4.04 -7.86 22.61
CA THR A 2 4.15 -6.39 22.49
C THR A 2 4.42 -5.89 21.07
N ILE A 3 3.76 -4.79 20.69
CA ILE A 3 3.96 -4.05 19.44
C ILE A 3 5.44 -3.70 19.15
N VAL A 4 6.26 -3.59 20.19
CA VAL A 4 7.70 -3.32 20.13
C VAL A 4 8.43 -4.41 19.34
N ILE A 5 8.16 -5.68 19.62
CA ILE A 5 8.84 -6.80 18.94
C ILE A 5 8.49 -6.81 17.45
N LYS A 6 7.22 -6.57 17.09
CA LYS A 6 6.80 -6.48 15.68
C LYS A 6 7.54 -5.37 14.93
N ARG A 7 7.76 -4.21 15.58
CA ARG A 7 8.51 -3.09 15.00
C ARG A 7 10.00 -3.38 14.85
N VAL A 8 10.60 -4.08 15.82
CA VAL A 8 12.00 -4.52 15.74
C VAL A 8 12.19 -5.49 14.57
N LEU A 9 11.30 -6.49 14.43
CA LEU A 9 11.32 -7.42 13.31
C LEU A 9 11.13 -6.70 11.96
N ALA A 10 10.21 -5.74 11.89
CA ALA A 10 9.95 -4.95 10.69
C ALA A 10 11.14 -4.11 10.24
N SER A 11 11.70 -3.31 11.15
CA SER A 11 12.88 -2.46 10.86
C SER A 11 14.08 -3.30 10.45
N THR A 12 14.38 -4.38 11.18
CA THR A 12 15.46 -5.31 10.84
C THR A 12 15.27 -5.93 9.46
N LEU A 13 14.04 -6.35 9.12
CA LEU A 13 13.76 -6.90 7.79
C LEU A 13 13.98 -5.88 6.68
N LYS A 14 13.56 -4.62 6.87
CA LYS A 14 13.78 -3.52 5.91
C LYS A 14 15.28 -3.26 5.70
N GLU A 15 16.06 -3.16 6.77
CA GLU A 15 17.52 -2.98 6.69
C GLU A 15 18.23 -4.14 5.97
N MET A 16 17.78 -5.37 6.19
CA MET A 16 18.30 -6.53 5.47
C MET A 16 17.91 -6.50 3.99
N ALA A 17 16.68 -6.07 3.68
CA ALA A 17 16.15 -5.99 2.32
C ALA A 17 16.80 -4.87 1.48
N GLU A 18 17.44 -3.89 2.11
CA GLU A 18 18.32 -2.94 1.40
C GLU A 18 19.58 -3.61 0.84
N LYS A 19 20.04 -4.69 1.49
CA LYS A 19 21.33 -5.34 1.20
C LYS A 19 21.18 -6.62 0.39
N LYS A 20 20.04 -7.31 0.48
CA LYS A 20 19.79 -8.56 -0.24
C LYS A 20 18.32 -8.77 -0.57
N SER A 21 18.06 -9.64 -1.55
CA SER A 21 16.70 -10.04 -1.95
C SER A 21 15.89 -10.60 -0.78
N LEU A 22 14.62 -10.20 -0.64
CA LEU A 22 13.71 -10.72 0.39
C LEU A 22 13.56 -12.24 0.31
N SER A 23 13.56 -12.79 -0.92
CA SER A 23 13.54 -14.25 -1.16
C SER A 23 14.77 -15.00 -0.64
N LYS A 24 15.83 -14.29 -0.21
CA LYS A 24 17.06 -14.86 0.38
C LYS A 24 17.20 -14.58 1.87
N ILE A 25 16.26 -13.86 2.48
CA ILE A 25 16.24 -13.66 3.93
C ILE A 25 15.53 -14.86 4.54
N THR A 26 16.17 -15.54 5.48
CA THR A 26 15.50 -16.59 6.26
C THR A 26 15.00 -16.04 7.59
N ILE A 27 14.02 -16.74 8.20
CA ILE A 27 13.59 -16.42 9.57
C ILE A 27 14.78 -16.49 10.52
N ASN A 28 15.70 -17.45 10.32
CA ASN A 28 16.89 -17.59 11.15
C ASN A 28 17.79 -16.34 11.05
N ASP A 29 18.08 -15.88 9.83
CA ASP A 29 18.87 -14.67 9.60
C ASP A 29 18.25 -13.46 10.32
N LEU A 30 16.94 -13.29 10.16
CA LEU A 30 16.20 -12.16 10.74
C LEU A 30 16.23 -12.21 12.27
N THR A 31 15.91 -13.37 12.84
CA THR A 31 15.87 -13.56 14.30
C THR A 31 17.24 -13.38 14.95
N GLN A 32 18.30 -13.81 14.26
CA GLN A 32 19.68 -13.61 14.71
C GLN A 32 20.09 -12.13 14.65
N ALA A 33 19.69 -11.42 13.59
CA ALA A 33 20.03 -10.00 13.41
C ALA A 33 19.40 -9.09 14.48
N CYS A 34 18.25 -9.46 15.05
CA CYS A 34 17.56 -8.65 16.06
C CYS A 34 17.53 -9.26 17.46
N ASP A 35 18.32 -10.31 17.72
CA ASP A 35 18.41 -11.02 19.01
C ASP A 35 17.04 -11.48 19.56
N VAL A 36 16.23 -12.08 18.70
CA VAL A 36 14.89 -12.60 19.04
C VAL A 36 14.86 -14.10 18.77
N SER A 37 14.15 -14.89 19.59
CA SER A 37 14.01 -16.32 19.31
C SER A 37 13.07 -16.60 18.12
N ARG A 38 13.29 -17.70 17.39
CA ARG A 38 12.35 -18.18 16.35
C ARG A 38 10.93 -18.39 16.90
N GLN A 39 10.80 -18.86 18.15
CA GLN A 39 9.50 -19.00 18.81
C GLN A 39 8.81 -17.64 18.93
N THR A 40 9.54 -16.59 19.31
CA THR A 40 9.01 -15.23 19.39
C THR A 40 8.58 -14.71 18.02
N PHE A 41 9.32 -15.01 16.94
CA PHE A 41 8.90 -14.67 15.58
C PHE A 41 7.55 -15.34 15.26
N TYR A 42 7.44 -16.66 15.44
CA TYR A 42 6.22 -17.41 15.12
C TYR A 42 5.02 -17.05 16.00
N ASN A 43 5.25 -16.51 17.20
CA ASN A 43 4.20 -15.96 18.03
C ASN A 43 3.60 -14.64 17.46
N ASN A 44 4.27 -14.01 16.49
CA ASN A 44 3.84 -12.73 15.90
C ASN A 44 3.47 -12.82 14.42
N PHE A 45 4.15 -13.69 13.66
CA PHE A 45 4.01 -13.83 12.22
C PHE A 45 4.14 -15.29 11.78
N LYS A 46 3.38 -15.69 10.76
CA LYS A 46 3.43 -17.05 10.20
C LYS A 46 4.73 -17.29 9.43
N ASP A 47 5.14 -16.31 8.65
CA ASP A 47 6.31 -16.33 7.79
C ASP A 47 6.74 -14.89 7.44
N ILE A 48 7.71 -14.74 6.52
CA ILE A 48 8.19 -13.42 6.08
C ILE A 48 7.12 -12.69 5.25
N TYR A 49 6.25 -13.39 4.52
CA TYR A 49 5.18 -12.74 3.75
C TYR A 49 4.19 -12.04 4.69
N ASP A 50 3.80 -12.71 5.77
CA ASP A 50 2.93 -12.16 6.81
C ASP A 50 3.57 -10.94 7.50
N LEU A 51 4.88 -10.96 7.75
CA LEU A 51 5.60 -9.80 8.27
C LEU A 51 5.63 -8.64 7.25
N VAL A 52 5.88 -8.91 5.97
CA VAL A 52 5.91 -7.87 4.93
C VAL A 52 4.52 -7.26 4.71
N GLU A 53 3.46 -8.07 4.66
CA GLU A 53 2.07 -7.60 4.61
C GLU A 53 1.76 -6.71 5.82
N TRP A 54 2.18 -7.13 7.02
CA TRP A 54 2.03 -6.31 8.22
C TRP A 54 2.81 -4.99 8.18
N ILE A 55 4.01 -4.97 7.60
CA ILE A 55 4.80 -3.74 7.42
C ILE A 55 4.01 -2.74 6.57
N TYR A 56 3.56 -3.17 5.38
CA TYR A 56 2.76 -2.30 4.50
C TYR A 56 1.50 -1.81 5.19
N LEU A 57 0.73 -2.73 5.78
CA LEU A 57 -0.49 -2.36 6.47
C LEU A 57 -0.19 -1.41 7.64
N LYS A 58 0.90 -1.56 8.38
CA LYS A 58 1.19 -0.63 9.48
C LYS A 58 1.79 0.70 9.07
N GLU A 59 2.53 0.77 7.98
CA GLU A 59 3.16 2.02 7.57
C GLU A 59 2.25 2.83 6.64
N VAL A 60 1.40 2.18 5.83
CA VAL A 60 0.44 2.84 4.91
C VAL A 60 -0.94 3.03 5.54
N VAL A 61 -1.52 2.01 6.20
CA VAL A 61 -2.85 2.13 6.79
C VAL A 61 -2.85 3.02 8.03
N THR A 62 -1.86 2.93 8.90
CA THR A 62 -1.91 3.61 10.21
C THR A 62 -2.10 5.14 10.09
N PRO A 63 -1.49 5.85 9.13
CA PRO A 63 -1.83 7.25 8.84
C PRO A 63 -3.30 7.47 8.42
N ILE A 64 -3.86 6.59 7.58
CA ILE A 64 -5.23 6.69 7.03
C ILE A 64 -6.30 6.32 8.09
N GLU A 65 -6.06 5.28 8.89
CA GLU A 65 -6.96 4.79 9.94
C GLU A 65 -6.95 5.64 11.22
N ARG A 66 -5.88 6.40 11.51
CA ARG A 66 -5.81 7.29 12.69
C ARG A 66 -6.74 8.50 12.61
N GLY A 67 -7.71 8.50 11.71
CA GLY A 67 -8.67 9.58 11.57
C GLY A 67 -8.07 10.84 10.99
N LYS A 68 -6.92 10.75 10.28
CA LYS A 68 -6.57 11.80 9.30
C LYS A 68 -7.59 11.73 8.17
N ILE A 69 -8.70 12.39 8.40
CA ILE A 69 -9.58 12.82 7.32
C ILE A 69 -8.78 13.91 6.62
N TYR A 70 -8.32 13.60 5.42
CA TYR A 70 -7.75 14.64 4.59
C TYR A 70 -8.89 15.54 4.12
N ASP A 71 -8.64 16.85 4.07
CA ASP A 71 -9.59 17.80 3.52
C ASP A 71 -9.85 17.49 2.04
N ARG A 72 -8.78 17.08 1.34
CA ARG A 72 -8.76 16.65 -0.06
C ARG A 72 -8.40 15.18 -0.17
N TRP A 73 -9.17 14.42 -0.96
CA TRP A 73 -8.88 13.00 -1.19
C TRP A 73 -7.53 12.80 -1.91
N GLN A 74 -7.08 13.80 -2.68
CA GLN A 74 -5.79 13.85 -3.36
C GLN A 74 -4.63 13.74 -2.38
N ASP A 75 -4.73 14.37 -1.20
CA ASP A 75 -3.68 14.31 -0.18
C ASP A 75 -3.58 12.89 0.41
N ALA A 76 -4.72 12.22 0.56
CA ALA A 76 -4.76 10.83 1.00
C ALA A 76 -4.11 9.90 -0.04
N LEU A 77 -4.46 10.07 -1.32
CA LEU A 77 -3.86 9.29 -2.41
C LEU A 77 -2.36 9.57 -2.55
N THR A 78 -1.95 10.84 -2.42
CA THR A 78 -0.55 11.27 -2.38
C THR A 78 0.19 10.55 -1.28
N SER A 79 -0.38 10.42 -0.07
CA SER A 79 0.30 9.73 1.03
C SER A 79 0.62 8.26 0.75
N ILE A 80 -0.24 7.57 -0.02
CA ILE A 80 -0.02 6.17 -0.43
C ILE A 80 1.16 6.10 -1.41
N PHE A 81 1.13 6.91 -2.46
CA PHE A 81 2.19 6.91 -3.48
C PHE A 81 3.51 7.47 -2.94
N GLN A 82 3.47 8.42 -2.02
CA GLN A 82 4.63 8.96 -1.33
C GLN A 82 5.33 7.88 -0.51
N TYR A 83 4.58 7.09 0.26
CA TYR A 83 5.16 5.95 0.97
C TYR A 83 5.85 4.97 0.02
N ILE A 84 5.21 4.64 -1.11
CA ILE A 84 5.78 3.74 -2.12
C ILE A 84 7.10 4.30 -2.66
N SER A 85 7.14 5.60 -2.99
CA SER A 85 8.35 6.29 -3.47
C SER A 85 9.47 6.32 -2.44
N GLU A 86 9.16 6.73 -1.21
CA GLU A 86 10.14 6.81 -0.11
C GLU A 86 10.72 5.44 0.25
N ASN A 87 9.93 4.38 0.07
CA ASN A 87 10.33 3.00 0.36
C ASN A 87 10.62 2.19 -0.92
N HIS A 88 10.95 2.86 -2.03
CA HIS A 88 11.08 2.21 -3.35
C HIS A 88 11.98 0.98 -3.37
N VAL A 89 13.10 0.99 -2.64
CA VAL A 89 14.02 -0.17 -2.55
C VAL A 89 13.30 -1.39 -1.99
N PHE A 90 12.56 -1.21 -0.90
CA PHE A 90 11.81 -2.28 -0.25
C PHE A 90 10.63 -2.75 -1.11
N VAL A 91 9.91 -1.82 -1.74
CA VAL A 91 8.79 -2.12 -2.62
C VAL A 91 9.25 -2.90 -3.85
N LEU A 92 10.29 -2.46 -4.54
CA LEU A 92 10.85 -3.14 -5.71
C LEU A 92 11.45 -4.50 -5.33
N ASN A 93 12.09 -4.61 -4.17
CA ASN A 93 12.57 -5.90 -3.68
C ASN A 93 11.40 -6.86 -3.39
N THR A 94 10.31 -6.36 -2.81
CA THR A 94 9.08 -7.13 -2.61
C THR A 94 8.51 -7.59 -3.95
N TYR A 95 8.39 -6.70 -4.93
CA TYR A 95 7.90 -7.02 -6.27
C TYR A 95 8.73 -8.14 -6.92
N ARG A 96 10.07 -8.03 -6.86
CA ARG A 96 11.00 -9.01 -7.44
C ARG A 96 11.01 -10.35 -6.69
N SER A 97 10.84 -10.31 -5.37
CA SER A 97 10.93 -11.50 -4.52
C SER A 97 9.62 -12.29 -4.41
N PHE A 98 8.50 -11.58 -4.27
CA PHE A 98 7.17 -12.16 -3.97
C PHE A 98 6.21 -12.06 -5.16
N GLY A 99 6.58 -11.30 -6.19
CA GLY A 99 5.82 -11.16 -7.43
C GLY A 99 4.70 -10.12 -7.37
N LYS A 100 4.15 -9.84 -8.55
CA LYS A 100 3.08 -8.86 -8.76
C LYS A 100 1.83 -9.13 -7.93
N GLY A 101 1.41 -10.40 -7.83
CA GLY A 101 0.17 -10.77 -7.12
C GLY A 101 0.20 -10.45 -5.62
N PHE A 102 1.36 -10.52 -4.97
CA PHE A 102 1.50 -10.13 -3.57
C PHE A 102 1.31 -8.62 -3.39
N LEU A 103 1.99 -7.80 -4.20
CA LEU A 103 1.81 -6.35 -4.15
C LEU A 103 0.40 -5.91 -4.59
N GLU A 104 -0.21 -6.60 -5.55
CA GLU A 104 -1.60 -6.34 -5.93
C GLU A 104 -2.54 -6.50 -4.73
N LYS A 105 -2.40 -7.60 -3.98
CA LYS A 105 -3.22 -7.86 -2.79
C LYS A 105 -3.08 -6.74 -1.76
N VAL A 106 -1.85 -6.35 -1.43
CA VAL A 106 -1.56 -5.29 -0.45
C VAL A 106 -2.11 -3.95 -0.95
N LEU A 107 -1.77 -3.56 -2.18
CA LEU A 107 -2.20 -2.28 -2.74
C LEU A 107 -3.72 -2.18 -2.87
N ARG A 108 -4.39 -3.29 -3.22
CA ARG A 108 -5.86 -3.35 -3.25
C ARG A 108 -6.47 -3.01 -1.89
N GLN A 109 -5.95 -3.58 -0.80
CA GLN A 109 -6.45 -3.29 0.54
C GLN A 109 -6.30 -1.79 0.89
N GLU A 110 -5.17 -1.18 0.55
CA GLU A 110 -4.94 0.25 0.78
C GLU A 110 -5.86 1.14 -0.04
N ILE A 111 -6.05 0.82 -1.32
CA ILE A 111 -6.91 1.58 -2.23
C ILE A 111 -8.38 1.46 -1.84
N GLU A 112 -8.84 0.26 -1.47
CA GLU A 112 -10.22 0.04 -0.97
C GLU A 112 -10.47 0.86 0.31
N LEU A 113 -9.51 0.87 1.23
CA LEU A 113 -9.59 1.68 2.45
C LEU A 113 -9.60 3.19 2.15
N PHE A 114 -8.76 3.64 1.23
CA PHE A 114 -8.73 5.02 0.77
C PHE A 114 -10.07 5.43 0.14
N LEU A 115 -10.56 4.67 -0.83
CA LEU A 115 -11.80 4.97 -1.55
C LEU A 115 -12.97 4.98 -0.59
N SER A 116 -13.09 3.95 0.26
CA SER A 116 -14.18 3.87 1.24
C SER A 116 -14.16 5.08 2.19
N ASN A 117 -13.02 5.41 2.80
CA ASN A 117 -12.97 6.44 3.84
C ASN A 117 -12.91 7.90 3.34
N GLN A 118 -12.24 8.15 2.21
CA GLN A 118 -11.91 9.51 1.77
C GLN A 118 -12.82 9.98 0.63
N VAL A 119 -13.30 9.07 -0.21
CA VAL A 119 -14.12 9.38 -1.38
C VAL A 119 -15.58 9.06 -1.09
N PHE A 120 -15.90 7.79 -0.82
CA PHE A 120 -17.27 7.29 -0.86
C PHE A 120 -18.04 7.49 0.44
N LYS A 121 -17.39 7.48 1.61
CA LYS A 121 -18.05 7.70 2.92
C LYS A 121 -18.80 9.04 3.01
N LYS A 122 -18.36 10.05 2.28
CA LYS A 122 -18.98 11.39 2.26
C LYS A 122 -20.15 11.49 1.28
N ILE A 123 -20.34 10.52 0.39
CA ILE A 123 -21.37 10.56 -0.65
C ILE A 123 -22.70 10.07 -0.07
N LYS A 124 -23.72 10.92 -0.15
CA LYS A 124 -25.10 10.57 0.20
C LYS A 124 -25.86 10.31 -1.10
N VAL A 125 -26.43 9.11 -1.23
CA VAL A 125 -27.12 8.68 -2.45
C VAL A 125 -28.48 8.08 -2.18
N THR A 126 -29.35 8.18 -3.18
CA THR A 126 -30.60 7.43 -3.27
C THR A 126 -30.36 5.93 -3.49
N LYS A 127 -31.42 5.12 -3.42
CA LYS A 127 -31.33 3.68 -3.66
C LYS A 127 -30.97 3.36 -5.11
N GLU A 128 -31.47 4.19 -6.03
CA GLU A 128 -31.23 4.08 -7.47
C GLU A 128 -29.75 4.36 -7.81
N GLU A 129 -29.16 5.36 -7.17
CA GLU A 129 -27.76 5.76 -7.35
C GLU A 129 -26.75 4.82 -6.66
N ALA A 130 -27.18 4.08 -5.63
CA ALA A 130 -26.30 3.18 -4.87
C ALA A 130 -25.58 2.15 -5.76
N LYS A 131 -26.27 1.61 -6.78
CA LYS A 131 -25.66 0.67 -7.75
C LYS A 131 -24.55 1.33 -8.57
N GLN A 132 -24.76 2.58 -8.98
CA GLN A 132 -23.76 3.33 -9.73
C GLN A 132 -22.54 3.66 -8.85
N VAL A 133 -22.77 3.98 -7.58
CA VAL A 133 -21.71 4.19 -6.59
C VAL A 133 -20.88 2.92 -6.39
N GLU A 134 -21.51 1.77 -6.21
CA GLU A 134 -20.84 0.48 -6.06
C GLU A 134 -20.00 0.11 -7.29
N PHE A 135 -20.54 0.35 -8.49
CA PHE A 135 -19.80 0.17 -9.73
C PHE A 135 -18.59 1.12 -9.79
N SER A 136 -18.78 2.40 -9.43
CA SER A 136 -17.70 3.40 -9.43
C SER A 136 -16.60 3.05 -8.44
N TYR A 137 -16.96 2.60 -7.24
CA TYR A 137 -16.01 2.10 -6.23
C TYR A 137 -15.16 0.96 -6.79
N SER A 138 -15.79 -0.04 -7.42
CA SER A 138 -15.11 -1.17 -8.01
C SER A 138 -14.20 -0.74 -9.16
N PHE A 139 -14.71 0.10 -10.07
CA PHE A 139 -13.96 0.64 -11.20
C PHE A 139 -12.70 1.39 -10.74
N TYR A 140 -12.83 2.32 -9.79
CA TYR A 140 -11.68 3.07 -9.27
C TYR A 140 -10.71 2.18 -8.51
N THR A 141 -11.18 1.16 -7.80
CA THR A 141 -10.29 0.18 -7.17
C THR A 141 -9.42 -0.51 -8.20
N TYR A 142 -10.01 -1.05 -9.27
CA TYR A 142 -9.24 -1.71 -10.34
C TYR A 142 -8.29 -0.75 -11.06
N ALA A 143 -8.76 0.46 -11.37
CA ALA A 143 -7.97 1.46 -12.08
C ALA A 143 -6.75 1.91 -11.26
N LEU A 144 -6.95 2.28 -9.99
CA LEU A 144 -5.87 2.79 -9.13
C LEU A 144 -4.85 1.71 -8.79
N VAL A 145 -5.30 0.47 -8.52
CA VAL A 145 -4.38 -0.66 -8.31
C VAL A 145 -3.56 -0.94 -9.57
N GLY A 146 -4.20 -0.94 -10.74
CA GLY A 146 -3.52 -1.13 -12.02
C GLY A 146 -2.46 -0.06 -12.29
N VAL A 147 -2.82 1.21 -12.10
CA VAL A 147 -1.92 2.36 -12.25
C VAL A 147 -0.75 2.27 -11.28
N GLY A 148 -1.00 1.96 -10.00
CA GLY A 148 0.07 1.85 -9.01
C GLY A 148 1.03 0.70 -9.28
N LEU A 149 0.52 -0.46 -9.71
CA LEU A 149 1.36 -1.59 -10.09
C LEU A 149 2.21 -1.29 -11.34
N ASP A 150 1.63 -0.65 -12.36
CA ASP A 150 2.36 -0.25 -13.57
C ASP A 150 3.45 0.78 -13.25
N TRP A 151 3.15 1.74 -12.38
CA TRP A 151 4.12 2.73 -11.91
C TRP A 151 5.28 2.08 -11.15
N ILE A 152 5.02 1.13 -10.24
CA ILE A 152 6.05 0.34 -9.55
C ILE A 152 6.87 -0.50 -10.54
N GLU A 153 6.20 -1.20 -11.46
CA GLU A 153 6.83 -2.07 -12.46
C GLU A 153 7.79 -1.29 -13.37
N LYS A 154 7.43 -0.05 -13.73
CA LYS A 154 8.26 0.88 -14.49
C LYS A 154 9.31 1.62 -13.66
N GLN A 155 9.49 1.25 -12.39
CA GLN A 155 10.43 1.87 -11.45
C GLN A 155 10.14 3.35 -11.15
N MET A 156 8.86 3.69 -11.02
CA MET A 156 8.37 5.00 -10.56
C MET A 156 8.95 6.18 -11.37
N PRO A 157 8.73 6.23 -12.71
CA PRO A 157 9.37 7.21 -13.58
C PRO A 157 8.82 8.64 -13.42
N GLU A 158 7.57 8.77 -12.98
CA GLU A 158 6.90 10.05 -12.72
C GLU A 158 6.94 10.36 -11.23
N SER A 159 6.98 11.65 -10.88
CA SER A 159 6.82 12.08 -9.49
C SER A 159 5.42 11.75 -8.95
N VAL A 160 5.30 11.69 -7.63
CA VAL A 160 4.02 11.41 -6.96
C VAL A 160 2.98 12.47 -7.32
N GLU A 161 3.38 13.74 -7.36
CA GLU A 161 2.53 14.87 -7.69
C GLU A 161 2.01 14.79 -9.13
N GLU A 162 2.87 14.44 -10.09
CA GLU A 162 2.47 14.24 -11.49
C GLU A 162 1.49 13.08 -11.63
N LEU A 163 1.77 11.95 -10.99
CA LEU A 163 0.92 10.76 -11.04
C LEU A 163 -0.47 11.05 -10.46
N VAL A 164 -0.52 11.62 -9.26
CA VAL A 164 -1.78 11.98 -8.58
C VAL A 164 -2.56 13.02 -9.39
N GLY A 165 -1.88 14.03 -9.93
CA GLY A 165 -2.52 15.04 -10.78
C GLY A 165 -3.14 14.44 -12.05
N ARG A 166 -2.49 13.44 -12.68
CA ARG A 166 -3.07 12.72 -13.83
C ARG A 166 -4.30 11.91 -13.42
N ILE A 167 -4.25 11.23 -12.27
CA ILE A 167 -5.38 10.47 -11.73
C ILE A 167 -6.56 11.40 -11.45
N GLU A 168 -6.31 12.57 -10.85
CA GLU A 168 -7.33 13.59 -10.56
C GLU A 168 -8.07 14.03 -11.83
N LYS A 169 -7.34 14.39 -12.89
CA LYS A 169 -7.96 14.80 -14.16
C LYS A 169 -8.86 13.71 -14.76
N VAL A 170 -8.46 12.45 -14.64
CA VAL A 170 -9.27 11.31 -15.12
C VAL A 170 -10.52 11.13 -14.25
N MET A 171 -10.38 11.18 -12.93
CA MET A 171 -11.51 11.04 -12.00
C MET A 171 -12.53 12.18 -12.11
N LEU A 172 -12.07 13.40 -12.41
CA LEU A 172 -12.93 14.57 -12.65
C LEU A 172 -13.49 14.63 -14.08
N GLY A 173 -13.09 13.71 -14.96
CA GLY A 173 -13.56 13.65 -16.34
C GLY A 173 -13.06 14.80 -17.23
N GLU A 174 -11.99 15.50 -16.84
CA GLU A 174 -11.50 16.72 -17.50
C GLU A 174 -11.09 16.52 -18.97
N ILE A 175 -10.67 15.31 -19.34
CA ILE A 175 -10.30 15.00 -20.73
C ILE A 175 -11.53 14.63 -21.56
N ILE A 176 -12.44 13.85 -20.98
CA ILE A 176 -13.65 13.39 -21.68
C ILE A 176 -14.63 14.54 -21.89
N SER A 177 -14.63 15.55 -21.02
CA SER A 177 -15.44 16.75 -21.18
C SER A 177 -15.04 17.66 -22.35
N LEU A 178 -13.91 17.38 -23.01
CA LEU A 178 -13.46 18.09 -24.22
C LEU A 178 -14.03 17.51 -25.53
N LEU A 179 -14.72 16.37 -25.48
CA LEU A 179 -15.40 15.75 -26.63
C LEU A 179 -16.70 16.47 -26.98
#